data_AF-A0A4Q5W974-F1
#
_entry.id   AF-A0A4Q5W974-F1
#
_cell.length_a   1.000
_cell.length_b   1.000
_cell.length_c   1.000
_cell.angle_alpha   90.00
_cell.angle_beta   90.00
_cell.angle_gamma   90.00
#
_symmetry.space_group_name_H-M   'P 1'
#
loop_
_entity.id
_entity.type
_entity.pdbx_description
1 polymer ?
#
loop_
_entity_poly.entity_id
_entity_poly.type
_entity_poly.pdbx_seq_one_letter_code
_entity_poly.pdbx_strand_id
1 'polypeptide(L)'
;MPKAERTILSTRPLPAALLLEAAASGFVVNCLSFIHTETIEDPALTQRLRFLATEPHSVVFTSMNAVEAVAAQVRQTPHWKLYCIGHTTRALAESELGLKAAATADDAAALADRIIAAGEQELLFFCGNIRRDTLPVKLRDAGIALEEITVY
;
A
#
# COMPACT_ATOMS: atom_id res chain seq x y z
N MET A 1 41.15 5.37 -22.42
CA MET A 1 39.82 5.56 -23.04
C MET A 1 38.88 6.14 -22.00
N PRO A 2 38.17 7.25 -22.27
CA PRO A 2 37.20 7.76 -21.30
C PRO A 2 36.09 6.71 -21.14
N LYS A 3 35.84 6.30 -19.89
CA LYS A 3 34.81 5.34 -19.53
C LYS A 3 33.48 5.99 -19.90
N ALA A 4 32.71 5.40 -20.83
CA ALA A 4 31.41 5.93 -21.22
C ALA A 4 30.56 6.11 -19.95
N GLU A 5 30.15 7.34 -19.69
CA GLU A 5 29.35 7.71 -18.54
C GLU A 5 27.98 7.04 -18.67
N ARG A 6 27.65 6.14 -17.74
CA ARG A 6 26.41 5.37 -17.78
C ARG A 6 25.38 6.07 -16.92
N THR A 7 24.39 6.69 -17.56
CA THR A 7 23.34 7.42 -16.85
C THR A 7 22.13 6.51 -16.60
N ILE A 8 21.62 6.54 -15.38
CA ILE A 8 20.40 5.86 -14.95
C ILE A 8 19.37 6.93 -14.57
N LEU A 9 18.14 6.79 -15.06
CA LEU A 9 17.00 7.56 -14.59
C LEU A 9 16.22 6.74 -13.57
N SER A 10 16.10 7.24 -12.34
CA SER A 10 15.19 6.70 -11.34
C SER A 10 13.93 7.56 -11.28
N THR A 11 12.76 6.93 -11.38
CA THR A 11 11.47 7.60 -11.22
C THR A 11 10.97 7.66 -9.78
N ARG A 12 11.76 7.12 -8.84
CA ARG A 12 11.53 7.17 -7.40
C ARG A 12 12.76 7.77 -6.71
N PRO A 13 12.60 8.60 -5.67
CA PRO A 13 13.72 9.01 -4.83
C PRO A 13 14.47 7.80 -4.27
N LEU A 14 15.81 7.85 -4.31
CA LEU A 14 16.67 6.80 -3.77
C LEU A 14 17.42 7.32 -2.54
N PRO A 15 17.69 6.46 -1.53
CA PRO A 15 18.52 6.84 -0.40
C PRO A 15 19.92 7.30 -0.84
N ALA A 16 20.48 8.28 -0.14
CA ALA A 16 21.80 8.84 -0.45
C ALA A 16 22.91 7.77 -0.53
N ALA A 17 22.85 6.75 0.34
CA ALA A 17 23.80 5.65 0.33
C ALA A 17 23.85 4.91 -1.01
N LEU A 18 22.68 4.65 -1.62
CA LEU A 18 22.58 3.95 -2.90
C LEU A 18 23.09 4.81 -4.06
N LEU A 19 22.87 6.13 -4.00
CA LEU A 19 23.40 7.08 -4.99
C LEU A 19 24.93 7.13 -4.94
N LEU A 20 25.52 7.10 -3.74
CA LEU A 20 26.98 7.06 -3.56
C LEU A 20 27.59 5.76 -4.10
N GLU A 21 26.94 4.61 -3.85
CA GLU A 21 27.38 3.31 -4.37
C GLU A 21 27.32 3.24 -5.90
N ALA A 22 26.26 3.78 -6.50
CA ALA A 22 26.11 3.88 -7.94
C ALA A 22 27.20 4.77 -8.56
N ALA A 23 27.47 5.93 -7.94
CA ALA A 23 28.54 6.83 -8.35
C ALA A 23 29.92 6.16 -8.27
N ALA A 24 30.21 5.43 -7.19
CA ALA A 24 31.45 4.66 -7.04
C ALA A 24 31.60 3.58 -8.11
N SER A 25 30.49 3.04 -8.60
CA SER A 25 30.45 2.06 -9.70
C SER A 25 30.53 2.70 -11.10
N GLY A 26 30.57 4.03 -11.19
CA GLY A 26 30.65 4.79 -12.44
C GLY A 26 29.31 5.02 -13.12
N PHE A 27 28.22 5.03 -12.36
CA PHE A 27 26.89 5.41 -12.82
C PHE A 27 26.51 6.80 -12.32
N VAL A 28 25.90 7.60 -13.19
CA VAL A 28 25.24 8.85 -12.81
C VAL A 28 23.74 8.56 -12.67
N VAL A 29 23.15 8.83 -11.51
CA VAL A 29 21.73 8.57 -11.26
C VAL A 29 20.97 9.88 -11.14
N ASN A 30 20.04 10.12 -12.06
CA ASN A 30 19.11 11.24 -12.02
C ASN A 30 17.78 10.75 -11.42
N CYS A 31 17.31 11.40 -10.36
CA CYS A 31 16.02 11.10 -9.75
C CYS A 31 14.99 12.14 -10.19
N LEU A 32 13.98 11.73 -10.96
CA LEU A 32 12.87 12.60 -11.38
C LEU A 32 11.55 11.94 -10.99
N SER A 33 10.76 12.59 -10.12
CA SER A 33 9.43 12.07 -9.77
C SER A 33 8.43 12.45 -10.85
N PHE A 34 7.75 11.45 -11.41
CA PHE A 34 6.68 11.64 -12.41
C PHE A 34 5.29 11.36 -11.85
N ILE A 35 5.21 10.82 -10.63
CA ILE A 35 3.96 10.50 -9.95
C ILE A 35 3.93 11.31 -8.66
N HIS A 36 2.82 12.02 -8.47
CA HIS A 36 2.50 12.72 -7.24
C HIS A 36 1.24 12.10 -6.67
N THR A 37 1.20 11.91 -5.35
CA THR A 37 0.06 11.33 -4.63
C THR A 37 -0.29 12.23 -3.48
N GLU A 38 -1.57 12.55 -3.32
CA GLU A 38 -2.07 13.41 -2.27
C GLU A 38 -3.18 12.69 -1.52
N THR A 39 -3.10 12.69 -0.20
CA THR A 39 -4.18 12.15 0.64
C THR A 39 -5.46 12.95 0.41
N ILE A 40 -6.59 12.26 0.33
CA ILE A 40 -7.90 12.91 0.22
C ILE A 40 -8.28 13.51 1.57
N GLU A 41 -8.24 14.84 1.65
CA GLU A 41 -8.69 15.61 2.82
C GLU A 41 -10.18 15.94 2.72
N ASP A 42 -11.02 14.91 2.88
CA ASP A 42 -12.47 15.06 2.95
C ASP A 42 -12.99 14.81 4.39
N PRO A 43 -13.70 15.78 5.02
CA PRO A 43 -14.30 15.59 6.33
C PRO A 43 -15.23 14.37 6.43
N ALA A 44 -15.98 14.06 5.37
CA ALA A 44 -16.89 12.92 5.37
C ALA A 44 -16.12 11.59 5.35
N LEU A 45 -15.14 11.45 4.47
CA LEU A 45 -14.20 10.32 4.46
C LEU A 45 -13.51 10.17 5.83
N THR A 46 -13.03 11.27 6.39
CA THR A 46 -12.34 11.31 7.68
C THR A 46 -13.23 10.82 8.82
N GLN A 47 -14.49 11.27 8.86
CA GLN A 47 -15.47 10.78 9.83
C GLN A 47 -15.75 9.30 9.64
N ARG A 48 -15.87 8.85 8.39
CA ARG A 48 -16.08 7.44 8.05
C ARG A 48 -14.92 6.55 8.49
N LEU A 49 -13.67 6.94 8.23
CA LEU A 49 -12.48 6.19 8.66
C LEU A 49 -12.43 6.05 10.19
N ARG A 50 -12.75 7.13 10.91
CA ARG A 50 -12.85 7.08 12.38
C ARG A 50 -13.95 6.15 12.87
N PHE A 51 -15.09 6.11 12.19
CA PHE A 51 -16.18 5.19 12.52
C PHE A 51 -15.77 3.74 12.30
N LEU A 52 -15.22 3.42 11.12
CA LEU A 52 -14.71 2.07 10.80
C LEU A 52 -13.64 1.58 11.79
N ALA A 53 -12.84 2.50 12.33
CA ALA A 53 -11.84 2.15 13.35
C ALA A 53 -12.43 1.70 14.69
N THR A 54 -13.73 1.92 14.93
CA THR A 54 -14.42 1.48 16.15
C THR A 54 -14.98 0.06 16.07
N GLU A 55 -15.02 -0.54 14.88
CA GLU A 55 -15.61 -1.85 14.63
C GLU A 55 -14.59 -2.83 14.05
N PRO A 56 -14.79 -4.15 14.26
CA PRO A 56 -13.91 -5.16 13.68
C PRO A 56 -14.17 -5.32 12.18
N HIS A 57 -13.11 -5.29 11.38
CA HIS A 57 -13.18 -5.47 9.92
C HIS A 57 -12.00 -6.25 9.38
N SER A 58 -12.20 -6.94 8.26
CA SER A 58 -11.11 -7.42 7.41
C SER A 58 -10.73 -6.34 6.43
N VAL A 59 -9.44 -5.98 6.40
CA VAL A 59 -8.95 -4.83 5.63
C VAL A 59 -7.80 -5.22 4.70
N VAL A 60 -7.74 -4.58 3.53
CA VAL A 60 -6.71 -4.80 2.52
C VAL A 60 -5.94 -3.51 2.27
N PHE A 61 -4.61 -3.61 2.27
CA PHE A 61 -3.70 -2.53 1.82
C PHE A 61 -2.73 -3.04 0.75
N THR A 62 -2.72 -2.42 -0.42
CA THR A 62 -1.77 -2.72 -1.50
C THR A 62 -0.76 -1.60 -1.73
N SER A 63 -0.78 -0.56 -0.89
CA SER A 63 0.04 0.64 -1.00
C SER A 63 0.38 1.17 0.38
N MET A 64 1.62 1.60 0.58
CA MET A 64 2.02 2.32 1.80
C MET A 64 1.26 3.64 1.97
N ASN A 65 0.99 4.36 0.88
CA ASN A 65 0.26 5.63 0.93
C ASN A 65 -1.16 5.45 1.48
N ALA A 66 -1.81 4.31 1.20
CA ALA A 66 -3.12 4.02 1.80
C ALA A 66 -3.00 3.79 3.30
N VAL A 67 -1.94 3.14 3.77
CA VAL A 67 -1.69 2.96 5.21
C VAL A 67 -1.46 4.31 5.88
N GLU A 68 -0.60 5.17 5.30
CA GLU A 68 -0.33 6.50 5.85
C GLU A 68 -1.59 7.36 5.91
N ALA A 69 -2.38 7.38 4.83
CA ALA A 69 -3.63 8.13 4.75
C ALA A 69 -4.63 7.69 5.82
N VAL A 70 -4.78 6.38 6.05
CA VAL A 70 -5.68 5.85 7.08
C VAL A 70 -5.12 6.09 8.49
N ALA A 71 -3.83 5.84 8.72
CA ALA A 71 -3.19 6.03 10.01
C ALA A 71 -3.26 7.48 10.49
N ALA A 72 -3.16 8.45 9.57
CA ALA A 72 -3.30 9.87 9.91
C ALA A 72 -4.68 10.23 10.49
N GLN A 73 -5.73 9.43 10.20
CA GLN A 73 -7.10 9.70 10.66
C GLN A 73 -7.53 8.88 11.86
N VAL A 74 -6.85 7.76 12.11
CA VAL A 74 -7.20 6.79 13.16
C VAL A 74 -6.39 7.09 14.42
N ARG A 75 -7.09 7.36 15.55
CA ARG A 75 -6.45 7.80 16.81
C ARG A 75 -6.04 6.65 17.74
N GLN A 76 -6.53 5.45 17.49
CA GLN A 76 -6.33 4.27 18.33
C GLN A 76 -6.18 3.06 17.43
N THR A 77 -5.42 2.05 17.88
CA THR A 77 -5.27 0.79 17.15
C THR A 77 -6.64 0.17 16.88
N PRO A 78 -7.06 0.05 15.61
CA PRO A 78 -8.35 -0.52 15.28
C PRO A 78 -8.30 -2.05 15.41
N HIS A 79 -9.46 -2.69 15.61
CA HIS A 79 -9.53 -4.16 15.70
C HIS A 79 -9.69 -4.78 14.32
N TRP A 80 -8.70 -4.60 13.44
CA TRP A 80 -8.80 -5.05 12.06
C TRP A 80 -7.93 -6.29 11.76
N LYS A 81 -8.45 -7.15 10.88
CA LYS A 81 -7.70 -8.27 10.31
C LYS A 81 -7.01 -7.80 9.02
N LEU A 82 -5.69 -7.64 9.10
CA LEU A 82 -4.91 -7.02 8.03
C LEU A 82 -4.46 -8.01 6.96
N TYR A 83 -4.74 -7.68 5.69
CA TYR A 83 -4.19 -8.30 4.50
C TYR A 83 -3.40 -7.26 3.71
N CYS A 84 -2.17 -7.56 3.29
CA CYS A 84 -1.39 -6.59 2.53
C CYS A 84 -0.37 -7.17 1.55
N ILE A 85 0.05 -6.34 0.59
CA ILE A 85 1.11 -6.69 -0.36
C ILE A 85 2.43 -6.10 0.11
N GLY A 86 3.49 -6.91 0.04
CA GLY A 86 4.86 -6.45 0.21
C GLY A 86 5.26 -6.16 1.66
N HIS A 87 6.57 -6.23 1.89
CA HIS A 87 7.16 -6.03 3.21
C HIS A 87 6.97 -4.60 3.73
N THR A 88 7.11 -3.58 2.88
CA THR A 88 7.02 -2.17 3.28
C THR A 88 5.63 -1.81 3.79
N THR A 89 4.57 -2.17 3.06
CA THR A 89 3.18 -1.90 3.46
C THR A 89 2.83 -2.63 4.75
N ARG A 90 3.29 -3.89 4.89
CA ARG A 90 3.14 -4.65 6.14
C ARG A 90 3.79 -3.94 7.32
N ALA A 91 5.07 -3.59 7.20
CA ALA A 91 5.85 -2.98 8.28
C ALA A 91 5.21 -1.67 8.73
N LEU A 92 4.74 -0.85 7.78
CA LEU A 92 4.08 0.40 8.07
C LEU A 92 2.72 0.20 8.74
N ALA A 93 1.92 -0.78 8.32
CA ALA A 93 0.64 -1.07 8.97
C ALA A 93 0.84 -1.63 10.40
N GLU A 94 1.89 -2.41 10.61
CA GLU A 94 2.29 -2.90 11.93
C GLU A 94 2.77 -1.74 12.84
N SER A 95 3.54 -0.77 12.33
CA SER A 95 4.05 0.35 13.11
C SER A 95 3.03 1.45 13.37
N GLU A 96 2.29 1.88 12.34
CA GLU A 96 1.42 3.05 12.40
C GLU A 96 0.01 2.72 12.89
N LEU A 97 -0.52 1.54 12.52
CA LEU A 97 -1.87 1.12 12.92
C LEU A 97 -1.84 0.13 14.09
N GLY A 98 -0.69 -0.44 14.44
CA GLY A 98 -0.57 -1.48 15.47
C GLY A 98 -1.20 -2.82 15.07
N LEU A 99 -1.40 -3.06 13.77
CA LEU A 99 -2.09 -4.23 13.25
C LEU A 99 -1.11 -5.33 12.90
N LYS A 100 -1.43 -6.59 13.23
CA LYS A 100 -0.66 -7.75 12.75
C LYS A 100 -1.27 -8.28 11.44
N ALA A 101 -0.44 -8.49 10.43
CA ALA A 101 -0.91 -9.07 9.16
C ALA A 101 -1.38 -10.53 9.36
N ALA A 102 -2.64 -10.79 8.99
CA ALA A 102 -3.21 -12.13 8.91
C ALA A 102 -2.62 -12.90 7.71
N ALA A 103 -2.41 -12.20 6.59
CA ALA A 103 -1.66 -12.72 5.46
C ALA A 103 -1.01 -11.59 4.67
N THR A 104 0.15 -11.89 4.07
CA THR A 104 0.82 -11.02 3.11
C THR A 104 1.15 -11.75 1.82
N ALA A 105 1.39 -11.04 0.73
CA ALA A 105 1.91 -11.63 -0.51
C ALA A 105 2.77 -10.62 -1.28
N ASP A 106 3.50 -11.07 -2.30
CA ASP A 106 4.33 -10.18 -3.13
C ASP A 106 3.53 -9.50 -4.25
N ASP A 107 2.35 -10.03 -4.58
CA ASP A 107 1.46 -9.47 -5.58
C ASP A 107 -0.03 -9.62 -5.22
N ALA A 108 -0.88 -8.94 -6.00
CA ALA A 108 -2.31 -8.84 -5.81
C ALA A 108 -3.06 -10.16 -6.03
N ALA A 109 -2.60 -10.98 -6.98
CA ALA A 109 -3.26 -12.24 -7.30
C ALA A 109 -3.01 -13.28 -6.20
N ALA A 110 -1.78 -13.36 -5.70
CA ALA A 110 -1.40 -14.21 -4.59
C ALA A 110 -2.04 -13.77 -3.27
N LEU A 111 -2.20 -12.46 -3.04
CA LEU A 111 -2.92 -11.97 -1.87
C LEU A 111 -4.39 -12.39 -1.92
N ALA A 112 -5.04 -12.27 -3.08
CA ALA A 112 -6.43 -12.69 -3.25
C ALA A 112 -6.60 -14.20 -2.99
N ASP A 113 -5.68 -15.05 -3.45
CA ASP A 113 -5.73 -16.49 -3.13
C ASP A 113 -5.68 -16.77 -1.63
N ARG A 114 -4.84 -16.04 -0.89
CA ARG A 114 -4.74 -16.17 0.57
C ARG A 114 -6.01 -15.69 1.28
N ILE A 115 -6.65 -14.62 0.79
CA ILE A 115 -7.91 -14.12 1.33
C ILE A 115 -9.03 -15.14 1.11
N ILE A 116 -9.13 -15.69 -0.11
CA ILE A 116 -10.12 -16.72 -0.46
C ILE A 116 -9.92 -17.97 0.39
N ALA A 117 -8.68 -18.45 0.52
CA ALA A 117 -8.35 -19.60 1.35
C ALA A 117 -8.61 -19.35 2.85
N ALA A 118 -8.55 -18.10 3.31
CA ALA A 118 -8.89 -17.72 4.68
C ALA A 118 -10.41 -17.69 4.95
N GLY A 119 -11.25 -17.79 3.90
CA GLY A 119 -12.70 -17.84 4.03
C GLY A 119 -13.34 -16.49 4.37
N GLU A 120 -12.71 -15.37 4.00
CA GLU A 120 -13.29 -14.04 4.16
C GLU A 120 -14.55 -13.88 3.31
N GLN A 121 -15.56 -13.21 3.85
CA GLN A 121 -16.82 -12.93 3.14
C GLN A 121 -16.95 -11.47 2.72
N GLU A 122 -16.37 -10.56 3.49
CA GLU A 122 -16.37 -9.13 3.22
C GLU A 122 -15.04 -8.50 3.61
N LEU A 123 -14.55 -7.54 2.81
CA LEU A 123 -13.36 -6.76 3.12
C LEU A 123 -13.52 -5.29 2.74
N LEU A 124 -12.79 -4.45 3.48
CA LEU A 124 -12.56 -3.05 3.14
C LEU A 124 -11.21 -2.90 2.44
N PHE A 125 -11.20 -2.37 1.23
CA PHE A 125 -9.99 -2.13 0.45
C PHE A 125 -9.65 -0.64 0.41
N PHE A 126 -8.65 -0.24 1.19
CA PHE A 126 -8.12 1.12 1.16
C PHE A 126 -7.12 1.26 0.01
N CYS A 127 -7.44 2.11 -0.95
CA CYS A 127 -6.70 2.24 -2.20
C CYS A 127 -6.63 3.68 -2.72
N GLY A 128 -5.82 3.90 -3.75
CA GLY A 128 -5.82 5.16 -4.50
C GLY A 128 -6.85 5.15 -5.63
N ASN A 129 -7.10 6.33 -6.22
CA ASN A 129 -8.04 6.48 -7.33
C ASN A 129 -7.64 5.69 -8.61
N ILE A 130 -6.34 5.46 -8.80
CA ILE A 130 -5.77 4.64 -9.88
C ILE A 130 -5.25 3.33 -9.30
N ARG A 131 -5.78 2.20 -9.79
CA ARG A 131 -5.39 0.87 -9.32
C ARG A 131 -5.50 -0.19 -10.42
N ARG A 132 -4.89 -1.35 -10.15
CA ARG A 132 -5.05 -2.55 -10.99
C ARG A 132 -6.23 -3.36 -10.47
N ASP A 133 -7.06 -3.84 -11.39
CA ASP A 133 -8.30 -4.57 -11.04
C ASP A 133 -8.08 -6.03 -10.63
N THR A 134 -6.84 -6.51 -10.64
CA THR A 134 -6.51 -7.92 -10.38
C THR A 134 -7.06 -8.44 -9.05
N LEU A 135 -6.91 -7.69 -7.96
CA LEU A 135 -7.41 -8.10 -6.64
C LEU A 135 -8.93 -7.93 -6.53
N PRO A 136 -9.53 -6.76 -6.88
CA PRO A 136 -10.98 -6.60 -6.86
C PRO A 136 -11.75 -7.63 -7.70
N VAL A 137 -11.31 -7.89 -8.93
CA VAL A 137 -11.97 -8.86 -9.83
C VAL A 137 -11.92 -10.26 -9.22
N LYS A 138 -10.73 -10.72 -8.80
CA LYS A 138 -10.55 -12.07 -8.29
C LYS A 138 -11.34 -12.34 -6.99
N LEU A 139 -11.44 -11.36 -6.10
CA LEU A 139 -12.24 -11.48 -4.88
C LEU A 139 -13.74 -11.52 -5.18
N ARG A 140 -14.22 -10.66 -6.09
CA ARG A 140 -15.63 -10.64 -6.50
C ARG A 140 -16.04 -11.91 -7.24
N ASP A 141 -15.18 -12.44 -8.10
CA ASP A 141 -15.41 -13.71 -8.80
C ASP A 141 -15.52 -14.90 -7.82
N ALA A 142 -14.84 -14.81 -6.67
CA ALA A 142 -14.95 -15.77 -5.58
C ALA A 142 -16.16 -15.53 -4.66
N GLY A 143 -17.01 -14.53 -4.95
CA GLY A 143 -18.21 -14.20 -4.18
C GLY A 143 -17.95 -13.39 -2.91
N ILE A 144 -16.77 -12.80 -2.79
CA ILE A 144 -16.38 -11.99 -1.62
C ILE A 144 -16.82 -10.54 -1.84
N ALA A 145 -17.55 -9.98 -0.88
CA ALA A 145 -17.92 -8.56 -0.89
C ALA A 145 -16.66 -7.71 -0.68
N LEU A 146 -16.44 -6.75 -1.58
CA LEU A 146 -15.28 -5.84 -1.50
C LEU A 146 -15.76 -4.41 -1.62
N GLU A 147 -15.70 -3.70 -0.50
CA GLU A 147 -15.91 -2.26 -0.46
C GLU A 147 -14.60 -1.52 -0.66
N GLU A 148 -14.57 -0.61 -1.62
CA GLU A 148 -13.36 0.13 -1.99
C GLU A 148 -13.44 1.55 -1.44
N ILE A 149 -12.46 1.94 -0.63
CA ILE A 149 -12.38 3.25 0.00
C ILE A 149 -11.16 3.95 -0.55
N THR A 150 -11.39 4.96 -1.40
CA THR A 150 -10.31 5.78 -1.97
C THR A 150 -9.81 6.76 -0.93
N VAL A 151 -8.51 6.74 -0.63
CA VAL A 151 -7.89 7.57 0.42
C VAL A 151 -6.75 8.46 -0.08
N TYR A 152 -6.29 8.26 -1.32
CA TYR A 152 -5.30 9.10 -1.99
C TYR A 152 -5.39 9.02 -3.53
#